data_AF-A0A7X2SXG8-F1
#
_entry.id   AF-A0A7X2SXG8-F1
#
_cell.length_a   1.000
_cell.length_b   1.000
_cell.length_c   1.000
_cell.angle_alpha   90.00
_cell.angle_beta   90.00
_cell.angle_gamma   90.00
#
_symmetry.space_group_name_H-M   'P 1'
#
loop_
_entity.id
_entity.type
_entity.pdbx_description
1 polymer ?
#
loop_
_entity_poly.entity_id
_entity_poly.type
_entity_poly.pdbx_seq_one_letter_code
_entity_poly.pdbx_strand_id
1 'polypeptide(L)' 'MKFNAVKYFSTLIVFALALLAAGWLWNYYMQSPWTRDGKVRAELVDITPQVSGRITQLKVKDNQFVHQGQQLLTLDPVP' A
#
# COMPACT_ATOMS: atom_id res chain seq x y z
N MET A 1 -33.95 4.53 -50.13
CA MET A 1 -32.76 4.20 -49.30
C MET A 1 -33.25 3.64 -47.97
N LYS A 2 -33.00 2.35 -47.68
CA LYS A 2 -33.42 1.75 -46.40
C LYS A 2 -32.43 2.19 -45.32
N PHE A 3 -32.83 3.17 -44.49
CA PHE A 3 -32.03 3.57 -43.32
C PHE A 3 -32.07 2.44 -42.30
N ASN A 4 -30.92 1.79 -42.07
CA ASN A 4 -30.77 0.82 -40.99
C ASN A 4 -30.60 1.57 -39.66
N ALA A 5 -31.69 2.19 -39.18
CA ALA A 5 -31.71 3.05 -38.00
C ALA A 5 -31.08 2.39 -36.76
N VAL A 6 -31.29 1.08 -36.60
CA VAL A 6 -30.70 0.29 -35.50
C VAL A 6 -29.17 0.28 -35.55
N LYS A 7 -28.57 0.17 -36.75
CA LYS A 7 -27.10 0.16 -36.92
C LYS A 7 -26.50 1.53 -36.60
N TYR A 8 -27.11 2.60 -37.12
CA TYR A 8 -26.61 3.95 -36.86
C TYR A 8 -26.80 4.37 -35.40
N PHE A 9 -27.92 3.97 -34.78
CA PHE A 9 -28.19 4.24 -33.38
C PHE A 9 -27.23 3.48 -32.45
N SER A 10 -26.95 2.20 -32.73
CA SER A 10 -25.96 1.44 -31.95
C SER A 10 -24.54 2.02 -32.10
N THR A 11 -24.14 2.45 -33.30
CA THR A 11 -22.86 3.13 -33.51
C THR A 11 -22.77 4.43 -32.73
N LEU A 12 -23.82 5.26 -32.70
CA LEU A 12 -23.85 6.50 -31.92
C LEU A 12 -23.75 6.25 -30.41
N ILE A 13 -24.41 5.22 -29.89
CA ILE A 13 -24.31 4.85 -28.47
C ILE A 13 -22.87 4.44 -28.13
N VAL A 14 -22.28 3.55 -28.91
CA VAL A 14 -20.89 3.09 -28.68
C VAL A 14 -19.92 4.27 -28.76
N PHE A 15 -20.12 5.18 -29.71
CA PHE A 15 -19.30 6.38 -29.85
C PHE A 15 -19.43 7.31 -28.62
N ALA A 16 -20.66 7.56 -28.14
CA ALA A 16 -20.89 8.35 -26.94
C ALA A 16 -20.23 7.72 -25.69
N LEU A 17 -20.34 6.40 -25.52
CA LEU A 17 -19.68 5.67 -24.44
C LEU A 17 -18.15 5.79 -24.52
N ALA A 18 -17.58 5.72 -25.73
CA ALA A 18 -16.15 5.88 -25.94
C ALA A 18 -15.68 7.28 -25.53
N LEU A 19 -16.44 8.34 -25.86
CA LEU A 19 -16.12 9.71 -25.45
C LEU A 19 -16.17 9.87 -23.91
N LEU A 20 -17.17 9.29 -23.26
CA LEU A 20 -17.27 9.30 -21.80
C LEU A 20 -16.09 8.57 -21.14
N ALA A 21 -15.73 7.40 -21.65
CA ALA A 21 -14.59 6.63 -21.15
C ALA A 21 -13.26 7.37 -21.35
N ALA A 22 -13.07 8.01 -22.51
CA ALA A 22 -11.89 8.82 -22.79
C ALA A 22 -11.80 10.03 -21.85
N GLY A 23 -12.91 10.74 -21.62
CA GLY A 23 -12.97 11.85 -20.68
C GLY A 23 -12.68 11.42 -19.24
N TRP A 24 -13.23 10.28 -18.81
CA TRP A 24 -12.96 9.73 -17.49
C TRP A 24 -11.48 9.35 -17.30
N LEU A 25 -10.90 8.66 -18.28
CA LEU A 25 -9.49 8.25 -18.23
C LEU A 25 -8.56 9.46 -18.24
N TRP A 26 -8.87 10.48 -19.04
CA TRP A 26 -8.14 11.75 -19.05
C TRP A 26 -8.17 12.41 -17.68
N ASN A 27 -9.35 12.54 -17.08
CA ASN A 27 -9.50 13.13 -15.76
C ASN A 27 -8.74 12.33 -14.69
N TYR A 28 -8.86 11.01 -14.71
CA TYR A 28 -8.11 10.14 -13.78
C TYR A 28 -6.61 10.35 -13.94
N TYR A 29 -6.09 10.36 -15.17
CA TYR A 29 -4.65 10.46 -15.40
C TYR A 29 -4.09 11.85 -15.09
N MET A 30 -4.87 12.91 -15.34
CA MET A 30 -4.45 14.30 -15.08
C MET A 30 -4.62 14.72 -13.61
N GLN A 31 -5.65 14.23 -12.93
CA GLN A 31 -5.99 14.67 -11.57
C GLN A 31 -5.50 13.71 -10.50
N SER A 32 -5.16 12.46 -10.84
CA SER A 32 -4.60 11.54 -9.85
C SER A 32 -3.20 12.01 -9.44
N PRO A 33 -2.99 12.36 -8.17
CA PRO A 33 -1.67 12.75 -7.71
C PRO A 33 -0.75 11.52 -7.77
N TRP A 34 0.32 11.63 -8.57
CA TRP A 34 1.39 10.65 -8.59
C TRP A 34 2.68 11.34 -8.18
N THR A 35 3.44 10.70 -7.30
CA THR A 35 4.77 11.17 -6.92
C THR A 35 5.71 9.99 -6.79
N ARG A 36 6.93 10.15 -7.28
CA ARG A 36 8.04 9.20 -7.02
C ARG A 36 8.71 9.47 -5.68
N ASP A 37 8.37 10.58 -5.03
CA ASP A 37 8.95 11.05 -3.77
C ASP A 37 8.13 10.68 -2.54
N GLY A 38 7.33 9.61 -2.63
CA GLY A 38 6.63 9.06 -1.48
C GLY A 38 7.64 8.60 -0.43
N LYS A 39 7.62 9.22 0.76
CA LYS A 39 8.50 8.86 1.89
C LYS A 39 7.66 8.34 3.05
N VAL A 40 8.07 7.22 3.61
CA VAL A 40 7.52 6.70 4.86
C VAL A 40 8.39 7.18 6.02
N ARG A 41 7.77 7.74 7.05
CA ARG A 41 8.43 8.09 8.31
C ARG A 41 8.05 7.06 9.36
N ALA A 42 9.05 6.50 10.02
CA ALA A 42 8.86 5.66 11.20
C ALA A 42 9.61 6.28 12.37
N GLU A 43 9.05 6.15 13.57
CA GLU A 43 9.76 6.45 14.81
C GLU A 43 10.52 5.19 15.23
N LEU A 44 11.84 5.30 15.28
CA LEU A 44 12.70 4.23 15.75
C LEU A 44 13.09 4.54 17.19
N VAL A 45 12.83 3.58 18.08
CA VAL A 45 13.22 3.66 19.49
C VAL A 45 14.13 2.50 19.82
N ASP A 46 15.28 2.81 20.41
CA ASP A 46 16.19 1.78 20.90
C ASP A 46 15.68 1.28 22.25
N ILE A 47 15.73 -0.05 22.41
CA ILE A 47 15.37 -0.72 23.65
C ILE A 47 16.61 -1.37 24.24
N THR A 48 16.73 -1.30 25.57
CA THR A 48 17.83 -1.93 26.30
C THR A 48 17.28 -2.67 27.51
N PRO A 49 17.84 -3.84 27.87
CA PRO A 49 17.51 -4.46 29.15
C PRO A 49 17.96 -3.55 30.30
N GLN A 50 17.21 -3.59 31.40
CA GLN A 50 17.53 -2.81 32.61
C GLN A 50 18.76 -3.35 33.37
N VAL A 51 19.20 -4.56 33.03
CA VAL A 51 20.34 -5.24 33.66
C VAL A 51 21.28 -5.79 32.60
N SER A 52 22.57 -5.85 32.91
CA SER A 52 23.56 -6.49 32.06
C SER A 52 23.44 -8.02 32.13
N GLY A 53 23.60 -8.70 31.00
CA GLY A 53 23.56 -10.16 30.93
C GLY A 53 23.83 -10.64 29.51
N ARG A 54 24.22 -11.91 29.36
CA ARG A 54 24.42 -12.54 28.06
C ARG A 54 23.06 -12.86 27.43
N ILE A 55 22.85 -12.51 26.16
CA ILE A 55 21.64 -12.92 25.43
C ILE A 55 21.66 -14.44 25.21
N THR A 56 20.65 -15.14 25.72
CA THR A 56 20.47 -16.60 25.55
C THR A 56 19.54 -16.93 24.40
N GLN A 57 18.54 -16.07 24.14
CA GLN A 57 17.57 -16.29 23.06
C GLN A 57 17.08 -14.96 22.49
N LEU A 58 16.96 -14.88 21.16
CA LEU A 58 16.26 -13.82 20.44
C LEU A 58 14.96 -14.40 19.87
N LYS A 59 13.81 -13.93 20.37
CA LYS A 59 12.47 -14.44 20.02
C LYS A 59 11.77 -13.61 18.93
N VAL A 60 12.55 -12.82 18.20
CA VAL A 60 12.07 -11.99 17.09
C VAL A 60 12.99 -12.10 15.89
N LYS A 61 12.41 -11.90 14.71
CA LYS A 61 13.15 -11.71 13.46
C LYS A 61 13.05 -10.26 13.00
N ASP A 62 13.89 -9.92 12.03
CA ASP A 62 13.89 -8.60 11.40
C ASP A 62 12.50 -8.21 10.88
N ASN A 63 12.13 -6.94 11.06
CA ASN A 63 10.84 -6.36 10.66
C ASN A 63 9.58 -7.10 11.17
N GLN A 64 9.70 -7.91 12.23
CA GLN A 64 8.55 -8.60 12.81
C GLN A 64 7.62 -7.60 13.52
N PHE A 65 6.32 -7.68 13.19
CA PHE A 65 5.30 -6.98 13.96
C PHE A 65 5.15 -7.61 15.36
N VAL A 66 5.22 -6.78 16.39
CA VAL A 66 5.17 -7.20 17.80
C VAL A 66 4.08 -6.45 18.56
N HIS A 67 3.56 -7.06 19.62
CA HIS A 67 2.57 -6.44 20.50
C HIS A 67 3.21 -6.01 21.82
N GLN A 68 2.56 -5.06 22.50
CA GLN A 68 2.97 -4.66 23.84
C GLN A 68 3.02 -5.87 24.79
N GLY A 69 4.09 -5.96 25.58
CA GLY A 69 4.31 -7.09 26.51
C GLY A 69 4.87 -8.35 25.86
N GLN A 70 5.05 -8.37 24.53
CA GLN A 70 5.67 -9.49 23.85
C GLN A 70 7.16 -9.58 24.20
N GLN A 71 7.60 -10.74 24.66
CA GLN A 71 9.00 -10.99 24.97
C GLN A 71 9.84 -11.02 23.69
N LEU A 72 10.85 -10.14 23.61
CA LEU A 72 11.71 -9.99 22.42
C LEU A 72 13.02 -10.79 22.54
N LEU A 73 13.62 -10.81 23.72
CA LEU A 73 14.85 -11.55 24.00
C LEU A 73 14.85 -12.11 25.43
N THR A 74 15.81 -12.99 25.73
CA THR A 74 16.04 -13.55 27.06
C THR A 74 17.51 -13.37 27.42
N LEU A 75 17.78 -12.96 28.65
CA LEU A 75 19.12 -12.89 29.21
C LEU A 75 19.42 -14.12 30.08
N ASP A 76 20.70 -14.47 30.20
CA ASP A 76 21.17 -15.45 31.16
C ASP A 76 20.94 -14.91 32.58
N PRO A 77 20.21 -15.63 33.46
CA PRO A 77 19.97 -15.20 34.83
C PRO A 77 21.21 -15.35 35.74
N VAL A 78 22.26 -16.05 35.31
CA VAL A 78 23.48 -16.24 36.09
C VAL A 78 24.56 -15.25 35.61
N PRO A 79 25.19 -14.47 36.51
CA PRO A 79 26.28 -13.54 36.17
C PRO A 79 27.52 -14.23 35.57
#